data_AF-A0AAU9TKN8-F1
#
_entry.id   AF-A0AAU9TKN8-F1
#
_cell.length_a   1.000
_cell.length_b   1.000
_cell.length_c   1.000
_cell.angle_alpha   90.00
_cell.angle_beta   90.00
_cell.angle_gamma   90.00
#
_symmetry.space_group_name_H-M   'P 1'
#
loop_
_entity.id
_entity.type
_entity.pdbx_description
1 polymer ?
#
loop_
_entity_poly.entity_id
_entity_poly.type
_entity_poly.pdbx_seq_one_letter_code
_entity_poly.pdbx_strand_id
1 'polypeptide(L)'
;MKYSNSEDVVVCVSVSVTEADLLAARSRTHRYLRVRELVGAQSAGARLVCVTQPMPRRRGLPPALYAAWLAALASAAPRVLLVRGNHAAVLTFYS
;
A
#
# COMPACT_ATOMS: atom_id res chain seq x y z
N MET A 1 15.26 31.82 9.85
CA MET A 1 16.21 30.70 9.71
C MET A 1 15.95 30.08 8.34
N LYS A 2 16.87 30.31 7.39
CA LYS A 2 16.68 30.12 5.95
C LYS A 2 16.97 28.67 5.55
N TYR A 3 16.17 28.10 4.66
CA TYR A 3 16.66 27.17 3.63
C TYR A 3 15.95 27.47 2.31
N SER A 4 16.61 28.27 1.48
CA SER A 4 16.50 28.22 0.03
C SER A 4 17.75 27.51 -0.49
N ASN A 5 17.53 26.59 -1.42
CA ASN A 5 18.37 26.16 -2.54
C ASN A 5 18.70 24.67 -2.61
N SER A 6 18.57 24.24 -3.86
CA SER A 6 19.20 23.13 -4.55
C SER A 6 18.40 21.83 -4.60
N GLU A 7 17.81 21.67 -5.78
CA GLU A 7 17.41 20.41 -6.40
C GLU A 7 16.08 19.85 -5.90
N ASP A 8 14.99 20.48 -6.35
CA ASP A 8 13.80 19.75 -6.76
C ASP A 8 14.23 18.74 -7.84
N VAL A 9 14.81 17.62 -7.40
CA VAL A 9 14.87 16.40 -8.19
C VAL A 9 13.42 15.97 -8.31
N VAL A 10 12.73 16.55 -9.29
CA VAL A 10 11.56 15.95 -9.90
C VAL A 10 12.08 14.61 -10.42
N VAL A 11 12.04 13.59 -9.55
CA VAL A 11 12.17 12.21 -9.98
C VAL A 11 10.99 12.05 -10.93
N CYS A 12 11.26 12.12 -12.23
CA CYS A 12 10.35 11.65 -13.24
C CYS A 12 10.12 10.18 -12.91
N VAL A 13 9.14 9.90 -12.06
CA VAL A 13 8.66 8.56 -11.79
C VAL A 13 8.13 8.10 -13.12
N SER A 14 8.94 7.34 -13.85
CA SER A 14 8.49 6.65 -15.04
C SER A 14 7.29 5.80 -14.62
N VAL A 15 6.08 6.24 -15.00
CA VAL A 15 4.81 5.55 -14.73
C VAL A 15 4.71 4.24 -15.52
N SER A 16 5.73 3.91 -16.32
CA SER A 16 5.85 2.66 -17.03
C SER A 16 6.11 1.50 -16.07
N VAL A 17 5.14 0.59 -15.98
CA VAL A 17 5.32 -0.72 -15.34
C VAL A 17 5.74 -1.70 -16.43
N THR A 18 6.90 -2.37 -16.26
CA THR A 18 7.36 -3.36 -17.24
C THR A 18 6.76 -4.74 -16.97
N GLU A 19 6.75 -5.62 -17.97
CA GLU A 19 6.28 -7.00 -17.79
C GLU A 19 7.15 -7.78 -16.80
N ALA A 20 8.46 -7.50 -16.77
CA ALA A 20 9.37 -8.07 -15.77
C ALA A 20 8.96 -7.68 -14.34
N ASP A 21 8.55 -6.42 -14.12
CA ASP A 21 8.06 -5.95 -12.81
C ASP A 21 6.77 -6.66 -12.40
N LEU A 22 5.84 -6.86 -13.35
CA LEU A 22 4.60 -7.59 -13.11
C LEU A 22 4.87 -9.05 -12.74
N LEU A 23 5.76 -9.72 -13.47
CA LEU A 23 6.16 -11.10 -13.18
C LEU A 23 6.85 -11.21 -11.81
N ALA A 24 7.77 -10.31 -11.50
CA ALA A 24 8.47 -10.27 -10.22
C ALA A 24 7.56 -9.96 -9.02
N ALA A 25 6.39 -9.36 -9.27
CA ALA A 25 5.43 -8.98 -8.24
C ALA A 25 4.14 -9.81 -8.24
N ARG A 26 3.97 -10.75 -9.18
CA ARG A 26 2.76 -11.55 -9.41
C ARG A 26 2.18 -12.16 -8.15
N SER A 27 3.00 -12.84 -7.35
CA SER A 27 2.56 -13.51 -6.11
C SER A 27 2.02 -12.53 -5.07
N ARG A 28 2.62 -11.33 -4.97
CA ARG A 28 2.16 -10.25 -4.08
C ARG A 28 0.85 -9.66 -4.60
N THR A 29 0.79 -9.35 -5.89
CA THR A 29 -0.44 -8.85 -6.54
C THR A 29 -1.61 -9.80 -6.31
N HIS A 30 -1.44 -11.10 -6.57
CA HIS A 30 -2.48 -12.11 -6.36
C HIS A 30 -2.95 -12.16 -4.90
N ARG A 31 -2.02 -12.03 -3.93
CA ARG A 31 -2.37 -12.01 -2.51
C ARG A 31 -3.25 -10.80 -2.17
N TYR A 32 -2.91 -9.61 -2.66
CA TYR A 32 -3.72 -8.41 -2.40
C TYR A 32 -5.09 -8.47 -3.06
N LEU A 33 -5.17 -8.98 -4.29
CA LEU A 33 -6.45 -9.21 -4.97
C LEU A 33 -7.32 -10.21 -4.19
N ARG A 34 -6.73 -11.30 -3.71
CA ARG A 34 -7.46 -12.28 -2.90
C ARG A 34 -7.95 -11.70 -1.57
N VAL A 35 -7.13 -10.89 -0.90
CA VAL A 35 -7.54 -10.20 0.32
C VAL A 35 -8.71 -9.26 0.05
N ARG A 36 -8.67 -8.51 -1.06
CA ARG A 36 -9.77 -7.63 -1.48
C ARG A 36 -11.08 -8.41 -1.65
N GLU A 37 -11.05 -9.55 -2.34
CA GLU A 37 -12.21 -10.42 -2.50
C GLU A 37 -12.78 -10.90 -1.16
N LEU A 38 -11.90 -11.34 -0.24
CA LEU A 38 -12.30 -11.82 1.08
C LEU A 38 -12.92 -10.71 1.92
N VAL A 39 -12.36 -9.50 1.90
CA VAL A 39 -12.91 -8.33 2.59
C VAL A 39 -14.30 -8.00 2.05
N GLY A 40 -14.47 -8.01 0.73
CA GLY A 40 -15.77 -7.80 0.10
C GLY A 40 -16.80 -8.85 0.50
N ALA A 41 -16.41 -10.13 0.54
CA ALA A 41 -17.33 -11.23 0.87
C ALA A 41 -17.68 -11.32 2.37
N GLN A 42 -16.72 -11.07 3.25
CA GLN A 42 -16.86 -11.34 4.69
C GLN A 42 -17.14 -10.07 5.52
N SER A 43 -16.86 -8.89 4.97
CA SER A 43 -16.96 -7.62 5.70
C SER A 43 -17.80 -6.57 4.98
N ALA A 44 -18.70 -6.99 4.08
CA ALA A 44 -19.60 -6.09 3.34
C ALA A 44 -20.44 -5.16 4.24
N GLY A 45 -20.85 -5.63 5.43
CA GLY A 45 -21.63 -4.86 6.40
C GLY A 45 -20.82 -4.12 7.47
N ALA A 46 -19.49 -4.17 7.42
CA ALA A 46 -18.66 -3.54 8.45
C ALA A 46 -18.74 -2.01 8.39
N ARG A 47 -18.76 -1.36 9.56
CA ARG A 47 -18.72 0.13 9.63
C ARG A 47 -17.37 0.71 9.23
N LEU A 48 -16.30 -0.04 9.46
CA LEU A 48 -14.91 0.28 9.11
C LEU A 48 -14.13 -1.03 8.99
N VAL A 49 -13.29 -1.14 7.97
CA VAL A 49 -12.35 -2.25 7.81
C VAL A 49 -10.92 -1.73 7.93
N CYS A 50 -10.19 -2.22 8.92
CA CYS A 50 -8.77 -1.92 9.07
C CYS A 50 -7.96 -3.02 8.37
N VAL A 51 -7.14 -2.63 7.39
CA VAL A 51 -6.28 -3.55 6.65
C VAL A 51 -4.83 -3.12 6.83
N THR A 52 -3.92 -4.07 7.01
CA THR A 52 -2.50 -3.78 7.10
C THR A 52 -2.00 -3.19 5.78
N GLN A 53 -1.42 -1.99 5.83
CA GLN A 53 -0.85 -1.37 4.64
C GLN A 53 0.33 -2.20 4.13
N PRO A 54 0.35 -2.57 2.84
CA PRO A 54 1.48 -3.29 2.26
C PRO A 54 2.76 -2.44 2.29
N MET A 55 3.89 -3.04 2.67
CA MET A 55 5.21 -2.37 2.62
C MET A 55 5.94 -2.79 1.34
N PRO A 56 6.38 -1.84 0.50
CA PRO A 56 7.31 -2.13 -0.57
C PRO A 56 8.69 -2.41 0.04
N ARG A 57 9.02 -3.69 0.26
CA ARG A 57 10.32 -4.09 0.80
C ARG A 57 11.47 -4.10 -0.22
N ARG A 58 11.15 -4.00 -1.51
CA ARG A 58 12.14 -4.20 -2.60
C ARG A 58 12.48 -2.87 -3.26
N ARG A 59 13.76 -2.49 -3.23
CA ARG A 59 14.30 -1.43 -4.10
C ARG A 59 14.08 -1.90 -5.54
N GLY A 60 13.31 -1.15 -6.32
CA GLY A 60 12.93 -1.52 -7.70
C GLY A 60 11.47 -1.93 -7.90
N LEU A 61 10.57 -1.74 -6.92
CA LEU A 61 9.14 -1.79 -7.21
C LEU A 61 8.71 -0.47 -7.89
N PRO A 62 8.07 -0.51 -9.07
CA PRO A 62 7.55 0.70 -9.70
C PRO A 62 6.53 1.39 -8.78
N PRO A 63 6.62 2.72 -8.57
CA PRO A 63 5.69 3.44 -7.72
C PRO A 63 4.23 3.32 -8.18
N ALA A 64 3.99 3.27 -9.50
CA ALA A 64 2.66 3.06 -10.07
C ALA A 64 2.06 1.71 -9.68
N LEU A 65 2.87 0.64 -9.66
CA LEU A 65 2.42 -0.70 -9.26
C LEU A 65 2.07 -0.74 -7.76
N TYR A 66 2.85 -0.05 -6.93
CA TYR A 66 2.53 0.09 -5.51
C TYR A 66 1.22 0.86 -5.29
N ALA A 67 1.04 1.99 -5.98
CA ALA A 67 -0.19 2.78 -5.91
C ALA A 67 -1.41 1.95 -6.35
N ALA A 68 -1.27 1.14 -7.39
CA ALA A 68 -2.33 0.23 -7.84
C ALA A 68 -2.73 -0.79 -6.75
N TRP A 69 -1.77 -1.33 -6.00
CA TRP A 69 -2.07 -2.22 -4.87
C TRP A 69 -2.80 -1.52 -3.73
N LEU A 70 -2.38 -0.30 -3.40
CA LEU A 70 -3.06 0.51 -2.38
C LEU A 70 -4.50 0.82 -2.80
N ALA A 71 -4.71 1.24 -4.05
CA ALA A 71 -6.04 1.51 -4.60
C ALA A 71 -6.94 0.26 -4.59
N ALA A 72 -6.39 -0.91 -4.96
CA ALA A 72 -7.13 -2.17 -4.92
C ALA A 72 -7.59 -2.54 -3.50
N LEU A 73 -6.73 -2.38 -2.49
CA LEU A 73 -7.08 -2.68 -1.11
C LEU A 73 -8.02 -1.63 -0.51
N ALA A 74 -7.78 -0.34 -0.78
CA ALA A 74 -8.62 0.75 -0.30
C ALA A 74 -10.05 0.69 -0.86
N SER A 75 -10.22 0.13 -2.07
CA SER A 75 -11.53 -0.07 -2.71
C SER A 75 -12.19 -1.41 -2.37
N ALA A 76 -11.66 -2.16 -1.39
CA ALA A 76 -12.25 -3.44 -0.99
C ALA A 76 -13.61 -3.31 -0.30
N ALA A 77 -13.88 -2.16 0.34
CA ALA A 77 -15.14 -1.82 0.99
C ALA A 77 -15.33 -0.28 0.99
N PRO A 78 -16.53 0.24 1.30
CA PRO A 78 -16.78 1.69 1.29
C PRO A 78 -15.95 2.49 2.30
N ARG A 79 -15.49 1.86 3.38
CA ARG A 79 -14.72 2.50 4.47
C ARG A 79 -13.57 1.60 4.88
N VAL A 80 -12.43 1.76 4.20
CA VAL A 80 -11.18 1.02 4.49
C VAL A 80 -10.14 1.98 5.03
N LEU A 81 -9.48 1.60 6.13
CA LEU A 81 -8.31 2.29 6.65
C LEU A 81 -7.09 1.38 6.50
N LEU A 82 -6.09 1.84 5.75
CA LEU A 82 -4.80 1.15 5.64
C LEU A 82 -3.90 1.59 6.80
N VAL A 83 -3.55 0.65 7.69
CA VAL A 83 -2.81 0.94 8.92
C VAL A 83 -1.44 0.27 8.89
N ARG A 84 -0.43 0.96 9.42
CA ARG A 84 0.89 0.39 9.63
C ARG A 84 1.59 1.00 10.83
N GLY A 85 2.13 0.15 11.70
CA GLY A 85 2.95 0.56 12.83
C GLY A 85 4.41 0.84 12.43
N ASN A 86 5.10 1.62 13.26
CA ASN A 86 6.53 1.93 13.12
C ASN A 86 7.44 0.82 13.70
N HIS A 87 6.97 -0.42 13.78
CA HIS A 87 7.71 -1.58 14.32
C HIS A 87 8.23 -1.44 15.77
N ALA A 88 7.81 -0.41 16.52
CA ALA A 88 8.04 -0.26 17.95
C ALA A 88 6.97 -1.01 18.77
N ALA A 89 7.31 -1.43 19.99
CA ALA A 89 6.37 -2.10 20.88
C ALA A 89 5.24 -1.15 21.31
N VAL A 90 3.98 -1.60 21.23
CA VAL A 90 2.78 -0.79 21.51
C VAL A 90 1.99 -1.30 22.73
N LEU A 91 2.29 -2.50 23.25
CA LEU A 91 1.52 -3.16 24.32
C LEU A 91 1.56 -2.46 25.71
N THR A 92 2.07 -1.24 25.82
CA THR A 92 2.20 -0.48 27.07
C THR A 92 1.16 0.64 27.24
N PHE A 93 0.11 0.69 26.44
CA PHE A 93 -1.02 1.61 26.65
C PHE A 93 -2.18 0.89 27.35
N TYR A 94 -2.13 0.85 28.67
CA TYR A 94 -3.34 0.72 29.50
C TYR A 94 -3.69 2.12 30.01
N SER A 95 -4.94 2.54 29.79
CA SER A 95 -5.53 3.75 30.38
C SER A 95 -6.13 3.43 31.73
#